data_AF-A0A0F7GZ08-F1
#
_entry.id   AF-A0A0F7GZ08-F1
#
_cell.length_a   1.000
_cell.length_b   1.000
_cell.length_c   1.000
_cell.angle_alpha   90.00
_cell.angle_beta   90.00
_cell.angle_gamma   90.00
#
_symmetry.space_group_name_H-M   'P 1'
#
loop_
_entity.id
_entity.type
_entity.pdbx_description
1 polymer ?
#
loop_
_entity_poly.entity_id
_entity_poly.type
_entity_poly.pdbx_seq_one_letter_code
_entity_poly.pdbx_strand_id
1 'polypeptide(L)'
;INSKEKTVSAVGDKDVSTAKVEKQSEAKSSQSRTFGNGLAIEELAMGKPNGKRASPGSQVSVHYIGKLQKNGKIFDSNVGRRPFKFRLGVGEVIKGWDVGVNGMRVGDKRRLIIPPSMGYGAKGAGPKIPPNSWLVFEVELVDVC
;
A
#
# COMPACT_ATOMS: atom_id res chain seq x y z
N ILE A 1 -21.81 -44.46 -51.55
CA ILE A 1 -20.79 -43.42 -51.28
C ILE A 1 -20.28 -43.65 -49.86
N ASN A 2 -19.19 -44.41 -49.73
CA ASN A 2 -17.84 -43.92 -49.37
C ASN A 2 -17.83 -43.06 -48.09
N SER A 3 -16.94 -43.19 -47.12
CA SER A 3 -15.82 -44.11 -46.86
C SER A 3 -15.17 -43.61 -45.56
N LYS A 4 -14.80 -44.55 -44.69
CA LYS A 4 -13.53 -44.62 -43.92
C LYS A 4 -13.15 -43.55 -42.87
N GLU A 5 -12.73 -44.10 -41.72
CA GLU A 5 -11.52 -43.78 -40.91
C GLU A 5 -11.39 -42.37 -40.30
N LYS A 6 -10.69 -42.09 -39.20
CA LYS A 6 -9.94 -42.78 -38.15
C LYS A 6 -9.34 -41.65 -37.30
N THR A 7 -9.11 -41.95 -36.03
CA THR A 7 -8.35 -41.22 -35.00
C THR A 7 -7.06 -40.51 -35.48
N VAL A 8 -6.68 -39.42 -34.79
CA VAL A 8 -5.32 -39.12 -34.19
C VAL A 8 -4.88 -37.64 -34.27
N SER A 9 -4.41 -37.12 -33.12
CA SER A 9 -3.44 -36.01 -32.83
C SER A 9 -3.78 -34.56 -33.19
N ALA A 10 -3.78 -33.57 -32.27
CA ALA A 10 -2.76 -33.06 -31.34
C ALA A 10 -1.82 -31.97 -31.93
N VAL A 11 -1.79 -30.82 -31.22
CA VAL A 11 -0.76 -29.76 -31.11
C VAL A 11 -0.75 -28.57 -32.10
N GLY A 12 -0.69 -27.36 -31.52
CA GLY A 12 -0.05 -26.16 -32.11
C GLY A 12 -0.93 -24.90 -32.12
N ASP A 13 -1.24 -24.30 -30.97
CA ASP A 13 -0.55 -23.12 -30.38
C ASP A 13 -0.39 -21.88 -31.30
N LYS A 14 -1.12 -20.81 -30.96
CA LYS A 14 -0.67 -19.40 -30.75
C LYS A 14 -1.82 -18.42 -31.05
N ASP A 15 -2.52 -17.94 -30.03
CA ASP A 15 -2.19 -16.75 -29.24
C ASP A 15 -2.67 -15.44 -29.91
N VAL A 16 -3.88 -15.01 -29.55
CA VAL A 16 -4.21 -13.60 -29.43
C VAL A 16 -4.87 -13.39 -28.08
N SER A 17 -3.98 -13.18 -27.12
CA SER A 17 -4.18 -12.62 -25.80
C SER A 17 -5.07 -11.36 -25.83
N THR A 18 -6.32 -11.48 -25.39
CA THR A 18 -7.09 -10.34 -24.87
C THR A 18 -6.74 -10.18 -23.39
N ALA A 19 -6.02 -9.09 -23.09
CA ALA A 19 -5.56 -8.72 -21.77
C ALA A 19 -6.74 -8.63 -20.78
N LYS A 20 -6.77 -9.58 -19.85
CA LYS A 20 -7.64 -9.61 -18.68
C LYS A 20 -6.74 -9.80 -17.46
N VAL A 21 -6.23 -8.70 -16.91
CA VAL A 21 -5.52 -8.64 -15.63
C VAL A 21 -5.80 -7.21 -15.12
N GLU A 22 -6.34 -6.92 -13.93
CA GLU A 22 -6.28 -7.61 -12.66
C GLU A 22 -7.58 -7.39 -11.87
N LYS A 23 -8.27 -8.49 -11.55
CA LYS A 23 -9.18 -8.58 -10.41
C LYS A 23 -8.60 -9.68 -9.53
N GLN A 24 -8.03 -9.30 -8.38
CA GLN A 24 -7.80 -10.07 -7.14
C GLN A 24 -6.75 -9.30 -6.32
N SER A 25 -7.04 -8.81 -5.12
CA SER A 25 -7.37 -9.63 -3.96
C SER A 25 -8.02 -8.80 -2.84
N GLU A 26 -9.35 -8.77 -2.81
CA GLU A 26 -10.10 -8.58 -1.58
C GLU A 26 -10.40 -9.96 -1.01
N ALA A 27 -9.59 -10.36 -0.02
CA ALA A 27 -9.96 -11.16 1.15
C ALA A 27 -8.69 -11.80 1.76
N LYS A 28 -8.21 -11.24 2.88
CA LYS A 28 -7.84 -12.01 4.09
C LYS A 28 -7.51 -11.06 5.26
N SER A 29 -8.36 -11.12 6.29
CA SER A 29 -8.26 -10.49 7.63
C SER A 29 -8.46 -8.97 7.73
N SER A 30 -9.73 -8.56 7.83
CA SER A 30 -10.21 -7.19 8.10
C SER A 30 -9.84 -6.66 9.50
N GLN A 31 -8.55 -6.45 9.79
CA GLN A 31 -8.15 -5.68 10.96
C GLN A 31 -8.03 -4.20 10.57
N SER A 32 -9.17 -3.51 10.53
CA SER A 32 -9.23 -2.04 10.48
C SER A 32 -9.41 -1.48 11.88
N ARG A 33 -8.62 -0.45 12.21
CA ARG A 33 -8.68 0.27 13.47
C ARG A 33 -8.83 1.75 13.17
N THR A 34 -9.94 2.33 13.62
CA THR A 34 -10.19 3.77 13.53
C THR A 34 -9.96 4.39 14.89
N PHE A 35 -9.24 5.51 14.90
CA PHE A 35 -8.89 6.27 16.08
C PHE A 35 -9.84 7.48 16.21
N GLY A 36 -10.09 7.94 17.44
CA GLY A 36 -11.00 9.06 17.70
C GLY A 36 -10.55 10.41 17.11
N ASN A 37 -9.30 10.50 16.64
CA ASN A 37 -8.75 11.65 15.92
C ASN A 37 -9.00 11.59 14.40
N GLY A 38 -9.70 10.57 13.90
CA GLY A 38 -10.05 10.40 12.49
C GLY A 38 -9.03 9.61 11.66
N LEU A 39 -7.91 9.18 12.24
CA LEU A 39 -6.98 8.26 11.58
C LEU A 39 -7.64 6.87 11.48
N ALA A 40 -7.53 6.24 10.32
CA ALA A 40 -7.86 4.82 10.16
C ALA A 40 -6.62 4.06 9.68
N ILE A 41 -6.39 2.89 10.27
CA ILE A 41 -5.32 1.97 9.89
C ILE A 41 -5.98 0.66 9.49
N GLU A 42 -5.71 0.19 8.29
CA GLU A 42 -6.20 -1.08 7.79
C GLU A 42 -5.02 -1.98 7.46
N GLU A 43 -4.98 -3.18 8.04
CA GLU A 43 -3.97 -4.17 7.70
C GLU A 43 -4.33 -4.83 6.36
N LEU A 44 -3.50 -4.63 5.35
CA LEU A 44 -3.69 -5.21 4.01
C LEU A 44 -2.99 -6.56 3.87
N ALA A 45 -1.80 -6.68 4.45
CA ALA A 45 -1.05 -7.92 4.47
C ALA A 45 -0.15 -7.98 5.70
N MET A 46 -0.07 -9.16 6.30
CA MET A 46 0.91 -9.44 7.35
C MET A 46 2.25 -9.79 6.72
N GLY A 47 3.32 -9.24 7.28
CA GLY A 47 4.68 -9.49 6.90
C GLY A 47 5.24 -10.75 7.54
N LYS A 48 6.56 -10.76 7.74
CA LYS A 48 7.27 -11.89 8.36
C LYS A 48 6.85 -11.98 9.83
N PRO A 49 6.36 -13.14 10.32
CA PRO A 49 5.95 -13.30 11.73
C PRO A 49 7.06 -12.92 12.72
N ASN A 50 8.31 -13.28 12.38
CA ASN A 50 9.52 -12.96 13.14
C ASN A 50 10.28 -11.76 12.56
N GLY A 51 9.63 -10.95 11.73
CA GLY A 51 10.20 -9.71 11.20
C GLY A 51 10.45 -8.71 12.32
N LYS A 52 11.53 -7.94 12.18
CA LYS A 52 11.81 -6.80 13.07
C LYS A 52 10.58 -5.89 13.11
N ARG A 53 10.25 -5.41 14.31
CA ARG A 53 9.10 -4.55 14.55
C ARG A 53 9.55 -3.09 14.55
N ALA A 54 8.83 -2.24 13.83
CA ALA A 54 8.99 -0.81 13.87
C ALA A 54 8.53 -0.28 15.24
N SER A 55 9.45 0.35 15.96
CA SER A 55 9.21 1.01 17.24
C SER A 55 9.67 2.48 17.18
N PRO A 56 9.10 3.37 18.01
CA PRO A 56 9.58 4.74 18.11
C PRO A 56 11.10 4.79 18.38
N GLY A 57 11.81 5.65 17.66
CA GLY A 57 13.26 5.78 17.70
C GLY A 57 14.02 4.93 16.68
N SER A 58 13.43 3.85 16.17
CA SER A 58 14.04 2.98 15.15
C SER A 58 14.06 3.66 13.78
N GLN A 59 15.06 3.33 12.96
CA GLN A 59 15.10 3.80 11.59
C GLN A 59 14.37 2.80 10.69
N VAL A 60 13.30 3.24 10.05
CA VAL A 60 12.45 2.37 9.22
C VAL A 60 12.62 2.70 7.75
N SER A 61 12.55 1.68 6.91
CA SER A 61 12.57 1.81 5.44
C SER A 61 11.23 1.33 4.90
N VAL A 62 10.53 2.15 4.13
CA VAL A 62 9.19 1.82 3.63
C VAL A 62 9.03 2.08 2.14
N HIS A 63 8.20 1.27 1.49
CA HIS A 63 7.56 1.63 0.24
C HIS A 63 6.17 2.19 0.50
N TYR A 64 5.73 3.13 -0.31
CA TYR A 64 4.43 3.73 -0.18
C TYR A 64 3.86 4.26 -1.49
N ILE A 65 2.53 4.39 -1.49
CA ILE A 65 1.77 5.11 -2.49
C ILE A 65 0.83 6.06 -1.74
N GLY A 66 0.99 7.36 -1.97
CA GLY A 66 0.15 8.42 -1.43
C GLY A 66 -0.90 8.89 -2.44
N LYS A 67 -2.17 8.77 -2.07
CA LYS A 67 -3.35 9.14 -2.87
C LYS A 67 -4.19 10.17 -2.12
N LEU A 68 -4.81 11.10 -2.85
CA LEU A 68 -5.83 11.97 -2.30
C LEU A 68 -7.13 11.18 -2.14
N GLN A 69 -7.75 11.20 -0.96
CA GLN A 69 -8.98 10.43 -0.73
C GLN A 69 -10.16 10.93 -1.58
N LYS A 70 -10.22 12.24 -1.85
CA LYS A 70 -11.31 12.86 -2.60
C LYS A 70 -11.47 12.33 -4.02
N ASN A 71 -10.37 12.02 -4.70
CA ASN A 71 -10.37 11.67 -6.13
C ASN A 71 -9.50 10.45 -6.47
N GLY A 72 -8.86 9.82 -5.49
CA GLY A 72 -7.95 8.69 -5.69
C GLY A 72 -6.64 9.04 -6.41
N LYS A 73 -6.38 10.32 -6.70
CA LYS A 73 -5.21 10.74 -7.47
C LYS A 73 -3.94 10.49 -6.67
N ILE A 74 -3.01 9.72 -7.23
CA ILE A 74 -1.68 9.54 -6.67
C ILE A 74 -0.92 10.87 -6.75
N PHE A 75 -0.49 11.40 -5.61
CA PHE A 75 0.34 12.59 -5.55
C PHE A 75 1.83 12.25 -5.39
N ASP A 76 2.12 11.11 -4.77
CA ASP A 76 3.49 10.65 -4.51
C ASP A 76 3.56 9.12 -4.39
N SER A 77 4.67 8.53 -4.82
CA SER A 77 4.94 7.10 -4.67
C SER A 77 6.43 6.78 -4.83
N ASN A 78 6.91 5.78 -4.11
CA ASN A 78 8.29 5.28 -4.24
C ASN A 78 8.36 3.78 -4.58
N VAL A 79 7.23 3.17 -4.95
CA VAL A 79 7.20 1.78 -5.43
C VAL A 79 8.03 1.64 -6.70
N GLY A 80 8.95 0.67 -6.73
CA GLY A 80 9.93 0.49 -7.81
C GLY A 80 11.15 1.42 -7.73
N ARG A 81 11.26 2.23 -6.67
CA ARG A 81 12.43 3.08 -6.36
C ARG A 81 13.07 2.66 -5.04
N ARG A 82 14.08 3.42 -4.58
CA ARG A 82 14.69 3.19 -3.28
C ARG A 82 13.67 3.38 -2.14
N PRO A 83 13.65 2.52 -1.12
CA PRO A 83 12.81 2.72 0.06
C PRO A 83 13.04 4.09 0.70
N PHE A 84 11.96 4.71 1.14
CA PHE A 84 12.02 5.94 1.90
C PHE A 84 12.39 5.60 3.35
N LYS A 85 13.43 6.25 3.86
CA LYS A 85 13.94 6.03 5.21
C LYS A 85 13.62 7.22 6.09
N PHE A 86 13.10 6.96 7.28
CA PHE A 86 12.86 7.97 8.29
C PHE A 86 12.98 7.36 9.68
N ARG A 87 13.18 8.20 10.70
CA ARG A 87 13.14 7.78 12.09
C ARG A 87 11.71 7.83 12.60
N LEU A 88 11.21 6.70 13.10
CA LEU A 88 9.82 6.59 13.54
C LEU A 88 9.60 7.32 14.87
N GLY A 89 8.51 8.09 14.98
CA GLY A 89 8.03 8.64 16.25
C GLY A 89 8.78 9.88 16.76
N VAL A 90 9.62 10.50 15.92
CA VAL A 90 10.31 11.75 16.24
C VAL A 90 9.73 12.97 15.52
N GLY A 91 8.63 12.81 14.77
CA GLY A 91 8.01 13.89 14.02
C GLY A 91 8.74 14.28 12.73
N GLU A 92 9.58 13.39 12.18
CA GLU A 92 10.24 13.60 10.87
C GLU A 92 9.25 13.50 9.70
N VAL A 93 8.15 12.78 9.91
CA VAL A 93 7.06 12.60 8.95
C VAL A 93 5.73 13.12 9.52
N ILE A 94 4.68 13.13 8.70
CA ILE A 94 3.34 13.51 9.15
C ILE A 94 2.88 12.61 10.31
N LYS A 95 2.13 13.17 11.26
CA LYS A 95 1.70 12.45 12.48
C LYS A 95 0.96 11.14 12.18
N GLY A 96 0.20 11.10 11.09
CA GLY A 96 -0.50 9.88 10.67
C GLY A 96 0.44 8.73 10.32
N TRP A 97 1.65 9.02 9.83
CA TRP A 97 2.67 8.01 9.57
C TRP A 97 3.34 7.53 10.86
N ASP A 98 3.67 8.45 11.77
CA ASP A 98 4.26 8.08 13.07
C ASP A 98 3.35 7.13 13.85
N VAL A 99 2.04 7.35 13.82
CA VAL A 99 1.06 6.45 14.45
C VAL A 99 0.81 5.21 13.59
N GLY A 100 0.70 5.37 12.27
CA GLY A 100 0.32 4.31 11.33
C GLY A 100 1.36 3.21 11.14
N VAL A 101 2.63 3.60 11.09
CA VAL A 101 3.78 2.69 10.89
C VAL A 101 4.23 2.04 12.19
N ASN A 102 3.88 2.65 13.33
CA ASN A 102 4.23 2.08 14.62
C ASN A 102 3.66 0.67 14.79
N GLY A 103 4.52 -0.25 15.21
CA GLY A 103 4.20 -1.64 15.42
C GLY A 103 4.03 -2.49 14.17
N MET A 104 4.30 -1.97 12.97
CA MET A 104 4.46 -2.80 11.77
C MET A 104 5.67 -3.73 11.91
N ARG A 105 5.61 -4.93 11.33
CA ARG A 105 6.74 -5.83 11.14
C ARG A 105 7.24 -5.75 9.70
N VAL A 106 8.52 -6.07 9.50
CA VAL A 106 9.10 -6.16 8.14
C VAL A 106 8.26 -7.09 7.26
N GLY A 107 7.79 -6.54 6.14
CA GLY A 107 6.88 -7.15 5.17
C GLY A 107 5.41 -6.79 5.36
N ASP A 108 5.03 -6.12 6.45
CA ASP A 108 3.65 -5.70 6.68
C ASP A 108 3.24 -4.67 5.63
N LYS A 109 1.98 -4.75 5.18
CA LYS A 109 1.32 -3.76 4.35
C LYS A 109 0.12 -3.20 5.08
N ARG A 110 0.04 -1.87 5.17
CA ARG A 110 -1.07 -1.16 5.79
C ARG A 110 -1.61 -0.08 4.87
N ARG A 111 -2.91 0.17 4.94
CA ARG A 111 -3.55 1.35 4.38
C ARG A 111 -3.86 2.32 5.51
N LEU A 112 -3.31 3.52 5.41
CA LEU A 112 -3.49 4.61 6.37
C LEU A 112 -4.40 5.65 5.75
N ILE A 113 -5.55 5.89 6.37
CA ILE A 113 -6.48 6.95 6.02
C ILE A 113 -6.24 8.09 7.00
N ILE A 114 -5.54 9.11 6.54
CA ILE A 114 -5.00 10.18 7.37
C ILE A 114 -5.87 11.44 7.22
N PRO A 115 -6.47 11.93 8.31
CA PRO A 115 -7.22 13.17 8.29
C PRO A 115 -6.27 14.36 8.11
N PRO A 116 -6.77 15.51 7.63
CA PRO A 116 -5.92 16.68 7.39
C PRO A 116 -5.15 17.13 8.64
N SER A 117 -5.75 17.02 9.83
CA SER A 117 -5.15 17.36 11.12
C SER A 117 -3.88 16.55 11.44
N MET A 118 -3.72 15.36 10.85
CA MET A 118 -2.57 14.47 11.02
C MET A 118 -1.70 14.36 9.76
N GLY A 119 -2.08 15.06 8.70
CA GLY A 119 -1.35 15.18 7.43
C GLY A 119 -0.76 16.58 7.28
N TYR A 120 -1.19 17.29 6.23
CA TYR A 120 -0.68 18.62 5.87
C TYR A 120 -1.61 19.79 6.26
N GLY A 121 -2.72 19.50 6.95
CA GLY A 121 -3.64 20.50 7.50
C GLY A 121 -4.21 21.48 6.47
N ALA A 122 -4.54 22.68 6.94
CA ALA A 122 -5.07 23.77 6.11
C ALA A 122 -4.03 24.36 5.14
N LYS A 123 -2.74 24.06 5.34
CA LYS A 123 -1.68 24.53 4.44
C LYS A 123 -1.58 23.69 3.16
N GLY A 124 -1.92 22.40 3.24
CA GLY A 124 -1.63 21.47 2.15
C GLY A 124 -0.11 21.31 1.94
N ALA A 125 0.27 20.74 0.79
CA ALA A 125 1.68 20.60 0.42
C ALA A 125 1.90 20.77 -1.08
N GLY A 126 2.57 21.87 -1.43
CA GLY A 126 2.88 22.22 -2.81
C GLY A 126 1.62 22.29 -3.71
N PRO A 127 1.77 22.09 -5.03
CA PRO A 127 0.64 22.09 -5.96
C PRO A 127 -0.14 20.77 -5.97
N LYS A 128 0.36 19.73 -5.27
CA LYS A 128 -0.16 18.37 -5.37
C LYS A 128 -1.18 18.03 -4.29
N ILE A 129 -1.05 18.62 -3.10
CA ILE A 129 -1.93 18.32 -1.96
C ILE A 129 -2.66 19.61 -1.57
N PRO A 130 -3.95 19.74 -1.91
CA PRO A 130 -4.76 20.89 -1.53
C PRO A 130 -4.89 21.04 0.00
N PRO A 131 -5.23 22.25 0.49
CA PRO A 131 -5.68 22.48 1.86
C PRO A 131 -6.74 21.49 2.32
N ASN A 132 -6.67 21.07 3.59
CA ASN A 132 -7.67 20.20 4.24
C ASN A 132 -7.92 18.88 3.49
N SER A 133 -6.89 18.34 2.84
CA SER A 133 -6.99 17.07 2.11
C SER A 133 -6.86 15.87 3.03
N TRP A 134 -7.81 14.94 2.90
CA TRP A 134 -7.68 13.59 3.41
C TRP A 134 -6.74 12.78 2.51
N LEU A 135 -5.86 12.01 3.13
CA LEU A 135 -4.81 11.27 2.43
C LEU A 135 -5.00 9.78 2.67
N VAL A 136 -4.80 8.98 1.63
CA VAL A 136 -4.76 7.53 1.72
C VAL A 136 -3.35 7.10 1.35
N PHE A 137 -2.66 6.46 2.28
CA PHE A 137 -1.35 5.89 2.05
C PHE A 137 -1.41 4.37 2.14
N GLU A 138 -0.96 3.69 1.10
CA GLU A 138 -0.61 2.28 1.21
C GLU A 138 0.87 2.21 1.52
N VAL A 139 1.24 1.65 2.66
CA VAL A 139 2.62 1.60 3.17
C VAL A 139 3.03 0.15 3.38
N GLU A 140 4.22 -0.21 2.90
CA GLU A 140 4.86 -1.49 3.08
C GLU A 140 6.17 -1.29 3.85
N LEU A 141 6.33 -1.97 4.98
CA LEU A 141 7.57 -1.91 5.75
C LEU A 141 8.62 -2.84 5.14
N VAL A 142 9.70 -2.28 4.61
CA VAL A 142 10.76 -3.02 3.93
C VAL A 142 11.85 -3.45 4.90
N ASP A 143 12.24 -2.56 5.82
CA ASP A 143 13.32 -2.85 6.78
C ASP A 143 13.21 -2.00 8.05
N VAL A 144 13.85 -2.47 9.12
CA VAL A 144 14.01 -1.76 10.39
C VAL A 144 15.47 -1.91 10.85
N CYS A 145 16.15 -0.78 11.04
CA CYS A 145 17.52 -0.69 11.55
C CYS A 145 17.53 -0.16 12.98
#